data_AF-X1QX73-F1
#
_entry.id   AF-X1QX73-F1
#
_cell.length_a   1.000
_cell.length_b   1.000
_cell.length_c   1.000
_cell.angle_alpha   90.00
_cell.angle_beta   90.00
_cell.angle_gamma   90.00
#
_symmetry.space_group_name_H-M   'P 1'
#
loop_
_entity.id
_entity.type
_entity.pdbx_description
1 polymer ?
#
loop_
_entity_poly.entity_id
_entity_poly.type
_entity_poly.pdbx_seq_one_letter_code
_entity_poly.pdbx_strand_id
1 'polypeptide(L)'
;MIWIELDTPFAEELGFTSEKFRGYGFLEGGYVYINFIASLHEHEGNFLELLRAVEMAGYGIKVPKPSPRMRYILTKYGGFTKNVVPSVPEIGLNYRCELWVKEPM
;
A
#
# COMPACT_ATOMS: atom_id res chain seq x y z
N MET A 1 -6.31 12.17 -7.37
CA MET A 1 -5.19 11.59 -6.61
C MET A 1 -4.89 12.49 -5.42
N ILE A 2 -4.87 11.93 -4.21
CA ILE A 2 -4.46 12.62 -2.97
C ILE A 2 -3.19 11.96 -2.44
N TRP A 3 -2.17 12.74 -2.13
CA TRP A 3 -0.95 12.24 -1.50
C TRP A 3 -1.24 11.91 -0.03
N ILE A 4 -0.81 10.72 0.40
CA ILE A 4 -0.79 10.35 1.81
C ILE A 4 0.61 10.69 2.30
N GLU A 5 0.80 11.94 2.69
CA GLU A 5 2.03 12.40 3.32
C GLU A 5 2.11 11.88 4.75
N LEU A 6 3.31 11.48 5.17
CA LEU A 6 3.56 10.98 6.52
C LEU A 6 3.16 12.03 7.56
N ASP A 7 2.62 11.58 8.69
CA ASP A 7 2.25 12.41 9.84
C ASP A 7 1.14 13.44 9.55
N THR A 8 0.41 13.27 8.44
CA THR A 8 -0.90 13.92 8.25
C THR A 8 -1.96 13.18 9.07
N PRO A 9 -3.05 13.83 9.50
CA PRO A 9 -4.09 13.17 10.31
C PRO A 9 -4.62 11.87 9.69
N PHE A 10 -4.83 11.86 8.36
CA PHE A 10 -5.25 10.66 7.64
C PHE A 10 -4.17 9.56 7.64
N ALA A 11 -2.90 9.92 7.51
CA ALA A 11 -1.80 8.96 7.55
C ALA A 11 -1.62 8.38 8.98
N GLU A 12 -1.78 9.21 10.01
CA GLU A 12 -1.74 8.77 11.41
C GLU A 12 -2.89 7.80 11.74
N GLU A 13 -4.10 8.05 11.26
CA GLU A 13 -5.24 7.14 11.39
C GLU A 13 -4.96 5.75 10.79
N LEU A 14 -4.20 5.71 9.69
CA LEU A 14 -3.77 4.47 9.04
C LEU A 14 -2.51 3.85 9.66
N GLY A 15 -1.88 4.52 10.64
CA GLY A 15 -0.59 4.12 11.20
C GLY A 15 0.59 4.30 10.23
N PHE A 16 0.43 5.08 9.17
CA PHE A 16 1.47 5.41 8.19
C PHE A 16 2.23 6.68 8.61
N THR A 17 3.07 6.55 9.64
CA THR A 17 3.83 7.65 10.23
C THR A 17 5.31 7.59 9.85
N SER A 18 6.01 8.72 9.96
CA SER A 18 7.46 8.79 9.70
C SER A 18 8.30 8.02 10.73
N GLU A 19 7.71 7.73 11.89
CA GLU A 19 8.29 6.84 12.90
C GLU A 19 8.35 5.39 12.39
N LYS A 20 7.30 4.91 11.72
CA LYS A 20 7.23 3.53 11.23
C LYS A 20 7.75 3.35 9.81
N PHE A 21 7.70 4.40 8.98
CA PHE A 21 7.91 4.29 7.54
C PHE A 21 8.73 5.43 6.92
N ARG A 22 9.36 5.12 5.79
CA ARG A 22 9.77 6.08 4.76
C ARG A 22 9.03 5.77 3.46
N GLY A 23 8.71 6.80 2.68
CA GLY A 23 8.06 6.66 1.37
C GLY A 23 6.78 7.48 1.27
N TYR A 24 5.95 7.17 0.27
CA TYR A 24 4.72 7.90 -0.01
C TYR A 24 3.58 6.93 -0.31
N GLY A 25 2.39 7.24 0.19
CA GLY A 25 1.15 6.58 -0.21
C GLY A 25 0.31 7.48 -1.10
N PHE A 26 -0.64 6.91 -1.83
CA PHE A 26 -1.62 7.68 -2.59
C PHE A 26 -3.02 7.15 -2.33
N LEU A 27 -4.00 8.04 -2.17
CA LEU A 27 -5.41 7.69 -2.20
C LEU A 27 -5.99 8.10 -3.56
N GLU A 28 -6.55 7.14 -4.28
CA GLU A 28 -7.26 7.40 -5.54
C GLU A 28 -8.40 6.41 -5.79
N GLY A 29 -9.58 6.94 -6.09
CA GLY A 29 -10.74 6.14 -6.50
C GLY A 29 -11.19 5.11 -5.46
N GLY A 30 -11.04 5.40 -4.16
CA GLY A 30 -11.35 4.45 -3.08
C GLY A 30 -10.25 3.43 -2.80
N TYR A 31 -9.06 3.58 -3.40
CA TYR A 31 -7.91 2.70 -3.16
C TYR A 31 -6.75 3.46 -2.55
N VAL A 32 -6.12 2.83 -1.55
CA VAL A 32 -4.80 3.22 -1.09
C VAL A 32 -3.74 2.47 -1.90
N TYR A 33 -2.92 3.22 -2.61
CA TYR A 33 -1.75 2.73 -3.31
C TYR A 33 -0.56 2.76 -2.36
N ILE A 34 -0.04 1.58 -2.05
CA ILE A 34 1.14 1.42 -1.20
C ILE A 34 2.34 1.17 -2.11
N ASN A 35 3.09 2.22 -2.40
CA ASN A 35 4.20 2.21 -3.35
C ASN A 35 5.46 2.80 -2.72
N PHE A 36 6.63 2.22 -2.99
CA PHE A 36 7.92 2.74 -2.50
C PHE A 36 8.01 2.97 -0.98
N ILE A 37 7.22 2.24 -0.17
CA ILE A 37 7.33 2.34 1.29
C ILE A 37 8.40 1.37 1.83
N ALA A 38 9.12 1.81 2.84
CA ALA A 38 10.03 1.00 3.62
C ALA A 38 9.65 1.17 5.10
N SER A 39 9.39 0.06 5.79
CA SER A 39 9.25 0.11 7.25
C SER A 39 10.63 0.26 7.88
N LEU A 40 10.74 1.16 8.86
CA LEU A 40 12.00 1.49 9.51
C LEU A 40 12.44 0.47 10.55
N HIS A 41 11.49 -0.28 11.10
CA HIS A 41 11.72 -1.27 12.13
C HIS A 41 11.40 -2.66 11.60
N GLU A 42 12.44 -3.48 11.44
CA GLU A 42 12.26 -4.84 10.96
C GLU A 42 11.54 -5.71 12.01
N HIS A 43 10.69 -6.61 11.52
CA HIS A 43 9.99 -7.62 12.34
C HIS A 43 8.89 -7.09 13.29
N GLU A 44 8.56 -5.81 13.27
CA GLU A 44 7.47 -5.25 14.09
C GLU A 44 6.08 -5.36 13.47
N GLY A 45 5.98 -5.85 12.22
CA GLY A 45 4.68 -6.05 11.58
C GLY A 45 4.01 -4.77 11.06
N ASN A 46 4.67 -3.62 11.11
CA ASN A 46 4.14 -2.32 10.65
C ASN A 46 3.43 -2.38 9.30
N PHE A 47 4.00 -3.05 8.29
CA PHE A 47 3.34 -3.17 6.98
C PHE A 47 2.02 -3.96 7.05
N LEU A 48 1.96 -5.02 7.85
CA LEU A 48 0.74 -5.81 8.05
C LEU A 48 -0.33 -4.98 8.79
N GLU A 49 0.07 -4.18 9.77
CA GLU A 49 -0.82 -3.25 10.48
C GLU A 49 -1.40 -2.22 9.52
N LEU A 50 -0.58 -1.64 8.64
CA LEU A 50 -1.03 -0.70 7.62
C LEU A 50 -2.08 -1.32 6.70
N LEU A 51 -1.86 -2.55 6.22
CA LEU A 51 -2.85 -3.26 5.39
C LEU A 51 -4.20 -3.41 6.10
N ARG A 52 -4.17 -3.78 7.39
CA ARG A 52 -5.39 -3.93 8.21
C ARG A 52 -6.09 -2.60 8.42
N ALA A 53 -5.35 -1.55 8.72
CA ALA A 53 -5.92 -0.23 8.96
C ALA A 53 -6.62 0.31 7.70
N VAL A 54 -5.99 0.15 6.53
CA VAL A 54 -6.58 0.54 5.25
C VAL A 54 -7.87 -0.24 4.96
N GLU A 55 -7.87 -1.55 5.20
CA GLU A 55 -9.06 -2.40 5.01
C GLU A 55 -10.18 -2.02 6.00
N MET A 56 -9.86 -1.81 7.28
CA MET A 56 -10.81 -1.39 8.30
C MET A 56 -11.41 0.00 8.02
N ALA A 57 -10.66 0.88 7.35
CA ALA A 57 -11.14 2.18 6.91
C ALA A 57 -12.04 2.11 5.65
N GLY A 58 -12.26 0.90 5.10
CA GLY A 58 -13.15 0.68 3.96
C GLY A 58 -12.52 0.95 2.59
N TYR A 59 -11.19 1.06 2.52
CA TYR A 59 -10.49 1.27 1.25
C TYR A 59 -10.01 -0.04 0.62
N GLY A 60 -9.97 -0.06 -0.71
CA GLY A 60 -9.22 -1.08 -1.44
C GLY A 60 -7.72 -0.84 -1.32
N ILE A 61 -6.93 -1.88 -1.60
CA ILE A 61 -5.47 -1.82 -1.50
C ILE A 61 -4.85 -2.16 -2.85
N LYS A 62 -3.95 -1.30 -3.32
CA LYS A 62 -3.17 -1.53 -4.54
C LYS A 62 -1.68 -1.46 -4.22
N VAL A 63 -0.95 -2.55 -4.49
CA VAL A 63 0.50 -2.63 -4.29
C VAL A 63 1.19 -2.85 -5.64
N PRO A 64 1.69 -1.80 -6.30
CA PRO A 64 2.49 -1.92 -7.50
C PRO A 64 3.90 -2.43 -7.15
N LYS A 65 4.46 -3.29 -7.99
CA LYS A 65 5.84 -3.81 -7.89
C LYS A 65 6.27 -4.19 -6.46
N PRO A 66 5.50 -5.04 -5.75
CA PRO A 66 5.85 -5.40 -4.38
C PRO A 66 7.24 -6.04 -4.31
N SER A 67 8.02 -5.66 -3.30
CA SER A 67 9.29 -6.32 -2.99
C SER A 67 9.06 -7.81 -2.64
N PRO A 68 10.09 -8.68 -2.68
CA PRO A 68 9.94 -10.08 -2.30
C PRO A 68 9.32 -10.27 -0.91
N ARG A 69 9.71 -9.44 0.07
CA ARG A 69 9.15 -9.46 1.43
C ARG A 69 7.68 -9.03 1.45
N MET A 70 7.33 -7.99 0.71
CA MET A 70 5.93 -7.57 0.55
C MET A 70 5.09 -8.68 -0.08
N ARG A 71 5.56 -9.31 -1.17
CA ARG A 71 4.85 -10.43 -1.82
C ARG A 71 4.56 -11.56 -0.84
N TYR A 72 5.53 -11.92 -0.01
CA TYR A 72 5.33 -12.93 1.03
C TYR A 72 4.23 -12.52 2.01
N ILE A 73 4.29 -11.29 2.54
CA ILE A 73 3.28 -10.77 3.46
C ILE A 73 1.89 -10.72 2.80
N LEU A 74 1.78 -10.19 1.58
CA LEU A 74 0.52 -10.09 0.83
C LEU A 74 -0.10 -11.47 0.56
N THR A 75 0.73 -12.46 0.24
CA THR A 75 0.29 -13.86 0.04
C THR A 75 -0.25 -14.47 1.33
N LYS A 76 0.42 -14.21 2.47
CA LYS A 76 -0.01 -14.70 3.77
C LYS A 76 -1.24 -13.97 4.31
N TYR A 77 -1.36 -12.68 4.00
CA TYR A 77 -2.52 -11.87 4.36
C TYR A 77 -3.78 -12.33 3.63
N GLY A 78 -3.64 -12.65 2.34
CA GLY A 78 -4.74 -13.14 1.52
C GLY A 78 -5.65 -12.02 0.97
N GLY A 79 -6.59 -12.41 0.10
CA GLY A 79 -7.53 -11.48 -0.53
C GLY A 79 -6.96 -10.60 -1.65
N PHE A 80 -5.68 -10.78 -2.00
CA PHE A 80 -5.07 -10.08 -3.12
C PHE A 80 -5.14 -10.88 -4.42
N THR A 81 -5.57 -10.23 -5.49
CA THR A 81 -5.43 -10.70 -6.87
C THR A 81 -4.15 -10.12 -7.47
N LYS A 82 -3.28 -11.01 -7.97
CA LYS A 82 -2.04 -10.63 -8.65
C LYS A 82 -2.30 -10.41 -10.13
N ASN A 83 -2.02 -9.21 -10.62
CA ASN A 83 -2.15 -8.82 -12.01
C ASN A 83 -0.82 -8.37 -12.60
N VAL A 84 -0.70 -8.43 -13.93
CA VAL A 84 0.34 -7.74 -14.69
C VAL A 84 -0.36 -6.75 -15.60
N VAL A 85 -0.14 -5.45 -15.35
CA VAL A 85 -0.82 -4.36 -16.05
C VAL A 85 0.17 -3.59 -16.95
N PRO A 86 -0.27 -2.98 -18.06
CA PRO A 86 0.60 -2.22 -18.95
C PRO A 86 1.16 -0.94 -18.31
N SER A 87 0.45 -0.36 -17.34
CA SER A 87 0.85 0.81 -16.56
C SER A 87 -0.06 0.98 -15.34
N VAL A 88 0.34 1.85 -14.40
CA VAL A 88 -0.48 2.37 -13.30
C VAL A 88 -0.37 3.91 -13.34
N PRO A 89 -1.08 4.57 -14.27
CA PRO A 89 -0.96 6.00 -14.50
C PRO A 89 -1.36 6.84 -13.28
N GLU A 90 -2.23 6.31 -12.41
CA GLU A 90 -2.70 6.95 -11.18
C GLU A 90 -1.57 7.35 -10.23
N ILE A 91 -0.42 6.68 -10.35
CA ILE A 91 0.79 6.94 -9.55
C ILE A 91 2.03 7.15 -10.43
N GLY A 92 1.83 7.52 -11.70
CA GLY A 92 2.90 7.83 -12.65
C GLY A 92 3.72 6.65 -13.16
N LEU A 93 3.30 5.40 -12.94
CA LEU A 93 4.01 4.22 -13.44
C LEU A 93 3.60 3.91 -14.89
N ASN A 94 4.24 4.57 -15.85
CA ASN A 94 3.91 4.45 -17.28
C ASN A 94 4.60 3.26 -17.99
N TYR A 95 4.78 2.15 -17.30
CA TYR A 95 5.42 0.96 -17.84
C TYR A 95 4.80 -0.30 -17.24
N ARG A 96 4.98 -1.42 -17.96
CA ARG A 96 4.40 -2.71 -17.56
C ARG A 96 4.91 -3.15 -16.20
N CYS A 97 4.02 -3.46 -15.27
CA CYS A 97 4.39 -3.84 -13.93
C CYS A 97 3.43 -4.86 -13.32
N GLU A 98 3.90 -5.50 -12.24
CA GLU A 98 3.06 -6.29 -11.36
C GLU A 98 2.22 -5.36 -10.48
N LEU A 99 0.93 -5.65 -10.34
CA LEU A 99 0.01 -4.93 -9.47
C LEU A 99 -0.81 -5.93 -8.66
N TRP A 100 -0.71 -5.86 -7.34
CA TRP A 100 -1.53 -6.66 -6.43
C TRP A 100 -2.71 -5.83 -5.96
N VAL A 101 -3.92 -6.35 -6.12
CA VAL A 101 -5.15 -5.63 -5.82
C VAL A 101 -5.97 -6.42 -4.81
N LYS A 102 -6.39 -5.77 -3.75
CA LYS A 102 -7.42 -6.26 -2.84
C LYS A 102 -8.58 -5.27 -2.87
N GLU A 103 -9.76 -5.77 -3.21
CA GLU A 103 -10.97 -4.96 -3.27
C GLU A 103 -11.38 -4.49 -1.87
N PRO A 104 -12.04 -3.32 -1.75
CA PRO A 104 -12.66 -2.91 -0.49
C PRO A 104 -13.72 -3.93 -0.08
N MET A 105 -13.89 -4.14 1.24
CA MET A 105 -14.96 -4.96 1.81
C MET A 105 -16.30 -4.24 1.79
#